data_AF-A0A1Q9VEJ0-F1
#
_entry.id   AF-A0A1Q9VEJ0-F1
#
_cell.length_a   1.000
_cell.length_b   1.000
_cell.length_c   1.000
_cell.angle_alpha   90.00
_cell.angle_beta   90.00
_cell.angle_gamma   90.00
#
_symmetry.space_group_name_H-M   'P 1'
#
loop_
_entity.id
_entity.type
_entity.pdbx_description
1 polymer ?
#
loop_
_entity_poly.entity_id
_entity_poly.type
_entity_poly.pdbx_seq_one_letter_code
_entity_poly.pdbx_strand_id
1 'polypeptide(L)'
;MEYVAFLMVFVSSLLLVVSRVRQRFQSLERARDRVAKELDETKPGFHAAISIPAVHPLSSEQIKDMAANRGFTLKKANAGGSTIATYMHFTRINEQGTHG
;
A
#
# COMPACT_ATOMS: atom_id res chain seq x y z
N MET A 1 32.62 33.53 11.80
CA MET A 1 31.27 33.24 12.33
C MET A 1 30.25 32.96 11.22
N GLU A 2 30.38 33.52 10.01
CA GLU A 2 29.44 33.25 8.88
C GLU A 2 29.33 31.78 8.47
N TYR A 3 30.43 31.02 8.47
CA TYR A 3 30.40 29.59 8.12
C TYR A 3 29.54 28.75 9.07
N VAL A 4 29.45 29.12 10.34
CA VAL A 4 28.64 28.41 11.34
C VAL A 4 27.15 28.68 11.10
N ALA A 5 26.80 29.91 10.71
CA ALA A 5 25.44 30.27 10.33
C ALA A 5 25.01 29.56 9.05
N PHE A 6 25.88 29.49 8.04
CA PHE A 6 25.60 28.78 6.78
C PHE A 6 25.45 27.26 7.01
N LEU A 7 26.31 26.67 7.84
CA LEU A 7 26.23 25.26 8.21
C LEU A 7 24.91 24.94 8.93
N MET A 8 24.48 25.80 9.87
CA MET A 8 23.20 25.63 10.56
C MET A 8 22.00 25.67 9.61
N VAL A 9 21.99 26.59 8.64
CA VAL A 9 20.94 26.69 7.61
C VAL A 9 20.93 25.44 6.72
N PHE A 10 22.11 24.94 6.34
CA PHE A 10 22.22 23.75 5.52
C PHE A 10 21.72 22.49 6.26
N VAL A 11 22.13 22.30 7.51
CA VAL A 11 21.71 21.16 8.34
C VAL A 11 20.20 21.20 8.60
N SER A 12 19.65 22.35 8.94
CA SER A 12 18.20 22.49 9.17
C SER A 12 17.38 22.30 7.90
N SER A 13 17.85 22.77 6.74
CA SER A 13 17.23 22.48 5.44
C SER A 13 17.24 20.98 5.13
N LEU A 14 18.37 20.30 5.35
CA LEU A 14 18.49 18.86 5.15
C LEU A 14 17.54 18.08 6.06
N LEU A 15 17.42 18.47 7.34
CA LEU A 15 16.49 17.85 8.29
C LEU A 15 15.03 18.01 7.86
N LEU A 16 14.64 19.16 7.31
CA LEU A 16 13.28 19.38 6.79
C LEU A 16 12.97 18.47 5.58
N VAL A 17 13.94 18.28 4.69
CA VAL A 17 13.80 17.38 3.54
C VAL A 17 13.64 15.93 4.01
N VAL A 18 14.51 15.46 4.91
CA VAL A 18 14.44 14.09 5.46
C VAL A 18 13.13 13.85 6.22
N SER A 19 12.65 14.84 6.97
CA SER A 19 11.38 14.76 7.69
C SER A 19 10.18 14.56 6.75
N ARG A 20 10.11 15.34 5.65
CA ARG A 20 9.05 15.18 4.63
C ARG A 20 9.11 13.83 3.94
N VAL A 21 10.31 13.36 3.64
CA VAL A 21 10.53 12.05 3.02
C VAL A 21 10.05 10.94 3.96
N ARG A 22 10.40 11.01 5.24
CA ARG A 22 10.00 10.04 6.26
C ARG A 22 8.48 10.01 6.48
N GLN A 23 7.79 11.16 6.44
CA GLN A 23 6.33 11.21 6.53
C GLN A 23 5.64 10.47 5.37
N ARG A 24 6.14 10.59 4.14
CA ARG A 24 5.60 9.84 2.99
C ARG A 24 5.87 8.34 3.08
N PHE A 25 7.01 7.93 3.63
CA PHE A 25 7.32 6.51 3.81
C PHE A 25 6.48 5.88 4.92
N GLN A 26 6.25 6.58 6.04
CA GLN A 26 5.39 6.08 7.12
C GLN A 26 3.93 5.85 6.68
N SER A 27 3.39 6.70 5.80
CA SER A 27 2.05 6.47 5.25
C SER A 27 2.00 5.23 4.36
N LEU A 28 3.08 4.97 3.61
CA LEU A 28 3.17 3.83 2.70
C LEU A 28 3.27 2.50 3.46
N GLU A 29 4.09 2.47 4.51
CA GLU A 29 4.26 1.29 5.37
C GLU A 29 2.95 0.92 6.07
N ARG A 30 2.23 1.90 6.65
CA ARG A 30 0.90 1.66 7.24
C ARG A 30 -0.12 1.13 6.24
N ALA A 31 -0.10 1.62 5.00
CA ALA A 31 -1.01 1.12 3.97
C ALA A 31 -0.67 -0.32 3.58
N ARG A 32 0.61 -0.67 3.47
CA ARG A 32 1.05 -2.05 3.23
C ARG A 32 0.66 -2.96 4.37
N ASP A 33 0.87 -2.54 5.62
CA ASP A 33 0.49 -3.32 6.79
C ASP A 33 -1.02 -3.55 6.85
N ARG A 34 -1.82 -2.53 6.51
CA ARG A 34 -3.27 -2.67 6.41
C ARG A 34 -3.67 -3.69 5.33
N VAL A 35 -3.07 -3.59 4.14
CA VAL A 35 -3.31 -4.54 3.05
C VAL A 35 -2.90 -5.96 3.45
N ALA A 36 -1.74 -6.13 4.06
CA ALA A 36 -1.26 -7.41 4.57
C ALA A 36 -2.22 -7.99 5.61
N LYS A 37 -2.63 -7.18 6.58
CA LYS A 37 -3.57 -7.57 7.62
C LYS A 37 -4.91 -8.03 7.05
N GLU A 38 -5.49 -7.28 6.11
CA GLU A 38 -6.75 -7.67 5.45
C GLU A 38 -6.60 -9.00 4.70
N LEU A 39 -5.47 -9.23 4.02
CA LEU A 39 -5.20 -10.50 3.33
C LEU A 39 -5.01 -11.66 4.32
N ASP A 40 -4.35 -11.42 5.44
CA ASP A 40 -4.07 -12.45 6.45
C ASP A 40 -5.33 -12.78 7.29
N GLU A 41 -6.18 -11.78 7.58
CA GLU A 41 -7.46 -11.94 8.29
C GLU A 41 -8.58 -12.52 7.39
N THR A 42 -8.38 -12.54 6.07
CA THR A 42 -9.35 -13.12 5.14
C THR A 42 -9.42 -14.63 5.34
N LYS A 43 -10.58 -15.08 5.84
CA LYS A 43 -10.89 -16.50 6.03
C LYS A 43 -10.90 -17.25 4.68
N PRO A 44 -10.51 -18.53 4.66
CA PRO A 44 -10.73 -19.38 3.50
C PRO A 44 -12.24 -19.44 3.18
N GLY A 45 -12.59 -19.24 1.91
CA GLY A 45 -13.94 -19.14 1.35
C GLY A 45 -14.44 -17.71 1.16
N PHE A 46 -13.70 -16.70 1.64
CA PHE A 46 -14.09 -15.29 1.56
C PHE A 46 -13.15 -14.49 0.65
N HIS A 47 -13.68 -13.40 0.08
CA HIS A 47 -12.92 -12.49 -0.75
C HIS A 47 -12.29 -11.39 0.11
N ALA A 48 -11.01 -11.11 -0.10
CA ALA A 48 -10.34 -9.96 0.52
C ALA A 48 -10.71 -8.69 -0.27
N ALA A 49 -11.31 -7.72 0.41
CA ALA A 49 -11.72 -6.44 -0.18
C ALA A 49 -10.74 -5.34 0.26
N ILE A 50 -9.83 -4.97 -0.63
CA ILE A 50 -8.84 -3.92 -0.37
C ILE A 50 -9.32 -2.61 -0.98
N SER A 51 -9.42 -1.58 -0.15
CA SER A 51 -9.78 -0.21 -0.56
C SER A 51 -8.62 0.73 -0.24
N ILE A 52 -8.07 1.37 -1.27
CA ILE A 52 -6.97 2.33 -1.14
C ILE A 52 -7.34 3.64 -1.83
N PRO A 53 -7.11 4.81 -1.20
CA PRO A 53 -7.33 6.10 -1.84
C PRO A 53 -6.54 6.22 -3.15
N ALA A 54 -7.14 6.76 -4.21
CA ALA A 54 -6.52 6.91 -5.52
C ALA A 54 -5.27 7.82 -5.50
N VAL A 55 -5.20 8.73 -4.52
CA VAL A 55 -4.06 9.64 -4.29
C VAL A 55 -2.89 8.98 -3.53
N HIS A 56 -3.05 7.74 -3.07
CA HIS A 56 -2.04 7.08 -2.24
C HIS A 56 -0.84 6.63 -3.09
N PRO A 57 0.41 6.76 -2.60
CA PRO A 57 1.62 6.36 -3.34
C PRO A 57 1.78 4.84 -3.53
N LEU A 58 0.85 4.02 -3.01
CA LEU A 58 0.90 2.57 -3.13
C LEU A 58 0.21 2.17 -4.43
N SER A 59 0.95 1.54 -5.35
CA SER A 59 0.41 1.19 -6.65
C SER A 59 -0.48 -0.05 -6.59
N SER A 60 -1.43 -0.12 -7.52
CA SER A 60 -2.24 -1.29 -7.80
C SER A 60 -1.40 -2.56 -8.01
N GLU A 61 -0.27 -2.43 -8.71
CA GLU A 61 0.69 -3.51 -8.96
C GLU A 61 1.32 -4.03 -7.66
N GLN A 62 1.75 -3.14 -6.76
CA GLN A 62 2.33 -3.56 -5.47
C GLN A 62 1.33 -4.33 -4.60
N ILE A 63 0.04 -3.95 -4.65
CA ILE A 63 -1.03 -4.67 -3.93
C ILE A 63 -1.22 -6.06 -4.53
N LYS A 64 -1.21 -6.17 -5.87
CA LYS A 64 -1.30 -7.47 -6.57
C LYS A 64 -0.13 -8.37 -6.22
N ASP A 65 1.10 -7.87 -6.22
CA ASP A 65 2.29 -8.65 -5.85
C ASP A 65 2.20 -9.13 -4.39
N MET A 66 1.75 -8.26 -3.47
CA MET A 66 1.56 -8.62 -2.07
C MET A 66 0.48 -9.69 -1.86
N ALA A 67 -0.59 -9.63 -2.65
CA ALA A 67 -1.66 -10.63 -2.66
C ALA A 67 -1.18 -11.95 -3.28
N ALA A 68 -0.48 -11.90 -4.41
CA ALA A 68 0.08 -13.07 -5.10
C ALA A 68 1.05 -13.84 -4.20
N ASN A 69 1.96 -13.14 -3.50
CA ASN A 69 2.89 -13.73 -2.54
C ASN A 69 2.18 -14.42 -1.35
N ARG A 70 0.91 -14.07 -1.07
CA ARG A 70 0.08 -14.68 -0.02
C ARG A 70 -0.88 -15.74 -0.55
N GLY A 71 -0.76 -16.14 -1.82
CA GLY A 71 -1.63 -17.12 -2.44
C GLY A 71 -3.02 -16.57 -2.77
N PHE A 72 -3.13 -15.27 -3.04
CA PHE A 72 -4.36 -14.64 -3.52
C PHE A 72 -4.20 -14.16 -4.96
N THR A 73 -5.25 -14.31 -5.77
CA THR A 73 -5.33 -13.80 -7.14
C THR A 73 -6.39 -12.71 -7.24
N LEU A 74 -6.17 -11.73 -8.12
CA LEU A 74 -7.09 -10.63 -8.34
C LEU A 74 -8.29 -11.12 -9.16
N LYS A 75 -9.48 -11.12 -8.56
CA LYS A 75 -10.73 -11.53 -9.22
C LYS A 75 -11.38 -10.39 -9.99
N LYS A 76 -11.32 -9.16 -9.45
CA LYS A 76 -11.87 -7.96 -10.09
C LYS A 76 -11.02 -6.75 -9.75
N ALA A 77 -10.35 -6.21 -10.77
CA ALA A 77 -9.75 -4.89 -10.70
C ALA A 77 -10.87 -3.84 -10.72
N ASN A 78 -10.81 -2.83 -9.84
CA ASN A 78 -11.77 -1.71 -9.82
C ASN A 78 -13.24 -2.15 -9.64
N ALA A 79 -13.54 -2.92 -8.59
CA ALA A 79 -14.90 -3.37 -8.27
C ALA A 79 -15.79 -2.20 -7.74
N GLY A 80 -15.98 -1.15 -8.54
CA GLY A 80 -16.71 0.06 -8.18
C GLY A 80 -15.84 1.33 -8.14
N GLY A 81 -14.79 1.40 -8.97
CA GLY A 81 -13.82 2.50 -8.96
C GLY A 81 -14.47 3.88 -8.93
N SER A 82 -14.21 4.62 -7.86
CA SER A 82 -14.50 6.05 -7.75
C SER A 82 -13.19 6.80 -7.98
N THR A 83 -13.25 8.05 -8.49
CA THR A 83 -12.08 8.93 -8.66
C THR A 83 -11.27 9.12 -7.37
N ILE A 84 -11.86 8.75 -6.24
CA ILE A 84 -11.35 8.94 -4.88
C ILE A 84 -10.64 7.67 -4.35
N ALA A 85 -11.00 6.47 -4.82
CA ALA A 85 -10.47 5.22 -4.28
C ALA A 85 -10.45 4.05 -5.28
N THR A 86 -9.38 3.28 -5.24
CA THR A 86 -9.20 2.01 -5.94
C THR A 86 -9.68 0.87 -5.05
N TYR A 87 -10.63 0.09 -5.57
CA TYR A 87 -11.18 -1.09 -4.90
C TYR A 87 -10.74 -2.36 -5.63
N MET A 88 -10.12 -3.29 -4.89
CA MET A 88 -9.60 -4.55 -5.42
C MET A 88 -10.16 -5.73 -4.63
N HIS A 89 -10.70 -6.70 -5.36
CA HIS A 89 -11.20 -7.94 -4.77
C HIS A 89 -10.27 -9.09 -5.09
N PHE A 90 -9.73 -9.73 -4.06
CA PHE A 90 -8.84 -10.87 -4.19
C PHE A 90 -9.53 -12.16 -3.71
N THR A 91 -9.22 -13.28 -4.35
CA THR A 91 -9.67 -14.62 -3.95
C THR A 91 -8.46 -15.51 -3.73
N ARG A 92 -8.54 -16.45 -2.78
CA ARG A 92 -7.43 -17.37 -2.50
C ARG A 92 -7.28 -18.38 -3.65
N ILE A 93 -6.04 -18.59 -4.13
CA ILE A 93 -5.71 -19.45 -5.27
C ILE A 93 -6.04 -20.93 -4.97
N ASN A 94 -5.90 -21.35 -3.70
CA ASN A 94 -6.23 -22.72 -3.26
C ASN A 94 -7.73 -23.07 -3.35
N GLU A 95 -8.61 -22.11 -3.67
CA GLU A 95 -10.05 -22.34 -3.86
C GLU A 95 -10.45 -22.42 -5.35
N GLN A 96 -9.52 -22.15 -6.27
CA GLN A 96 -9.78 -22.30 -7.71
C GLN A 96 -9.66 -23.75 -8.22
N GLY A 97 -9.38 -24.72 -7.33
CA GLY A 97 -9.19 -26.13 -7.68
C GLY A 97 -10.37 -27.07 -7.41
N THR A 98 -11.54 -26.59 -6.97
CA THR A 98 -12.67 -27.45 -6.58
C THR A 98 -13.94 -27.28 -7.41
N HIS A 99 -13.85 -26.76 -8.63
CA HIS A 99 -14.92 -26.91 -9.63
C HIS A 99 -14.30 -27.02 -11.03
N GLY A 100 -14.16 -28.26 -11.51
CA GLY A 100 -13.71 -28.59 -12.86
C GLY A 100 -13.54 -30.10 -12.98
#